data_AF-A0A2G5ST44-F1
#
_entry.id   AF-A0A2G5ST44-F1
#
_cell.length_a   1.000
_cell.length_b   1.000
_cell.length_c   1.000
_cell.angle_alpha   90.00
_cell.angle_beta   90.00
_cell.angle_gamma   90.00
#
_symmetry.space_group_name_H-M   'P 1'
#
loop_
_entity.id
_entity.type
_entity.pdbx_description
1 polymer ?
#
loop_
_entity_poly.entity_id
_entity_poly.type
_entity_poly.pdbx_seq_one_letter_code
_entity_poly.pdbx_strand_id
1 'polypeptide(L)'
;MNLFATISILLLTVSSISAQYCTAVCMTKFHRSIADITGIGSSETTTMLAPFHKIIANTEDNRSAHKQIRALCQRVKSWETCVRSCSRDSARAILLSSMEQWKKFCALMRKPTRASNEYLNCERDHQQEVSKHCDAYMPTTFTITVFCKSLEKYRDCSDRYMHRCSDEAFLVKKAIDDAIQHSFAKVLKFATNRIRLPQR
;
A
#
# COMPACT_ATOMS: atom_id res chain seq x y z
N MET A 1 -19.83 -11.49 -41.23
CA MET A 1 -19.14 -11.32 -39.92
C MET A 1 -18.18 -12.49 -39.75
N ASN A 2 -16.90 -12.19 -39.53
CA ASN A 2 -15.81 -13.17 -39.63
C ASN A 2 -15.72 -13.99 -38.33
N LEU A 3 -16.04 -15.29 -38.37
CA LEU A 3 -16.15 -16.19 -37.20
C LEU A 3 -14.87 -16.18 -36.33
N PHE A 4 -13.71 -16.04 -36.97
CA PHE A 4 -12.41 -15.92 -36.31
C PHE A 4 -12.23 -14.64 -35.51
N ALA A 5 -12.83 -13.52 -35.94
CA ALA A 5 -12.78 -12.25 -35.22
C ALA A 5 -13.65 -12.32 -33.96
N THR A 6 -14.83 -12.94 -34.03
CA THR A 6 -15.72 -13.15 -32.88
C THR A 6 -15.10 -14.07 -31.84
N ILE A 7 -14.45 -15.18 -32.25
CA ILE A 7 -13.75 -16.10 -31.34
C ILE A 7 -12.54 -15.40 -30.68
N SER A 8 -11.78 -14.61 -31.44
CA SER A 8 -10.63 -13.87 -30.90
C SER A 8 -11.05 -12.80 -29.89
N ILE A 9 -12.15 -12.08 -30.15
CA ILE A 9 -12.71 -11.09 -29.23
C ILE A 9 -13.23 -11.77 -27.97
N LEU A 10 -13.94 -12.90 -28.08
CA LEU A 10 -14.41 -13.67 -26.92
C LEU A 10 -13.25 -14.21 -26.07
N LEU A 11 -12.20 -14.73 -26.71
CA LEU A 11 -11.02 -15.22 -26.00
C LEU A 11 -10.26 -14.09 -25.30
N LEU A 12 -10.17 -12.91 -25.92
CA LEU A 12 -9.57 -11.73 -25.31
C LEU A 12 -10.38 -11.20 -24.12
N THR A 13 -11.71 -11.16 -24.23
CA THR A 13 -12.58 -10.71 -23.12
C THR A 13 -12.54 -11.71 -21.97
N VAL A 14 -12.66 -13.02 -22.23
CA VAL A 14 -12.55 -14.08 -21.20
C VAL A 14 -11.15 -14.07 -20.55
N SER A 15 -10.09 -13.85 -21.32
CA SER A 15 -8.73 -13.71 -20.78
C SER A 15 -8.57 -12.46 -19.92
N SER A 16 -9.17 -11.32 -20.31
CA SER A 16 -9.13 -10.10 -19.49
C SER A 16 -9.97 -10.21 -18.21
N ILE A 17 -11.13 -10.86 -18.27
CA ILE A 17 -12.03 -11.05 -17.12
C ILE A 17 -11.39 -12.03 -16.13
N SER A 18 -10.81 -13.13 -16.61
CA SER A 18 -10.10 -14.09 -15.73
C SER A 18 -8.83 -13.50 -15.11
N ALA A 19 -8.11 -12.63 -15.83
CA ALA A 19 -6.94 -11.92 -15.31
C ALA A 19 -7.30 -10.91 -14.21
N GLN A 20 -8.35 -10.11 -14.46
CA GLN A 20 -8.92 -9.19 -13.48
C GLN A 20 -9.50 -9.93 -12.27
N TYR A 21 -10.10 -11.11 -12.49
CA TYR A 21 -10.59 -11.96 -11.41
C TYR A 21 -9.47 -12.51 -10.54
N CYS A 22 -8.38 -13.03 -11.13
CA CYS A 22 -7.22 -13.54 -10.37
C CYS A 22 -6.62 -12.46 -9.46
N THR A 23 -6.35 -11.29 -10.01
CA THR A 23 -5.78 -10.16 -9.28
C THR A 23 -6.72 -9.66 -8.17
N ALA A 24 -8.03 -9.61 -8.42
CA ALA A 24 -9.03 -9.28 -7.41
C ALA A 24 -9.06 -10.31 -6.26
N VAL A 25 -9.00 -11.61 -6.54
CA VAL A 25 -8.92 -12.66 -5.51
C VAL A 25 -7.67 -12.50 -4.64
N CYS A 26 -6.51 -12.23 -5.24
CA CYS A 26 -5.28 -11.97 -4.49
C CYS A 26 -5.42 -10.76 -3.55
N MET A 27 -6.01 -9.65 -4.04
CA MET A 27 -6.26 -8.46 -3.23
C MET A 27 -7.21 -8.72 -2.07
N THR A 28 -8.33 -9.41 -2.32
CA THR A 28 -9.30 -9.76 -1.26
C THR A 28 -8.68 -10.62 -0.16
N LYS A 29 -7.88 -11.63 -0.53
CA LYS A 29 -7.13 -12.45 0.44
C LYS A 29 -6.15 -11.63 1.26
N PHE A 30 -5.47 -10.68 0.61
CA PHE A 30 -4.54 -9.79 1.28
C PHE A 30 -5.24 -8.87 2.27
N HIS A 31 -6.30 -8.16 1.87
CA HIS A 31 -7.07 -7.30 2.78
C HIS A 31 -7.59 -8.06 4.00
N ARG A 32 -8.12 -9.28 3.80
CA ARG A 32 -8.53 -10.13 4.92
C ARG A 32 -7.36 -10.45 5.86
N SER A 33 -6.21 -10.83 5.31
CA SER A 33 -5.02 -11.13 6.11
C SER A 33 -4.49 -9.92 6.88
N ILE A 34 -4.61 -8.71 6.33
CA ILE A 34 -4.27 -7.47 7.03
C ILE A 34 -5.24 -7.21 8.18
N ALA A 35 -6.55 -7.37 7.93
CA ALA A 35 -7.58 -7.23 8.95
C ALA A 35 -7.36 -8.19 10.12
N ASP A 36 -7.04 -9.46 9.85
CA ASP A 36 -6.76 -10.46 10.88
C ASP A 36 -5.55 -10.11 11.76
N ILE A 37 -4.52 -9.47 11.19
CA ILE A 37 -3.30 -9.10 11.94
C ILE A 37 -3.51 -7.83 12.76
N THR A 38 -4.24 -6.86 12.20
CA THR A 38 -4.34 -5.52 12.76
C THR A 38 -5.62 -5.29 13.57
N GLY A 39 -6.60 -6.19 13.49
CA GLY A 39 -7.94 -5.99 14.05
C GLY A 39 -8.76 -4.92 13.33
N ILE A 40 -8.26 -4.37 12.22
CA ILE A 40 -8.89 -3.29 11.46
C ILE A 40 -9.86 -3.90 10.44
N GLY A 41 -11.13 -3.47 10.46
CA GLY A 41 -12.16 -3.98 9.55
C GLY A 41 -11.76 -3.84 8.07
N SER A 42 -12.20 -4.79 7.24
CA SER A 42 -11.86 -4.84 5.80
C SER A 42 -12.31 -3.61 5.00
N SER A 43 -13.31 -2.87 5.48
CA SER A 43 -13.79 -1.61 4.89
C SER A 43 -12.87 -0.41 5.10
N GLU A 44 -11.97 -0.46 6.10
CA GLU A 44 -11.00 0.61 6.40
C GLU A 44 -9.64 0.38 5.72
N THR A 45 -9.45 -0.78 5.10
CA THR A 45 -8.21 -1.13 4.38
C THR A 45 -8.19 -0.52 2.98
N THR A 46 -8.21 0.82 2.90
CA THR A 46 -7.81 1.50 1.68
C THR A 46 -6.32 1.24 1.44
N THR A 47 -6.07 0.40 0.46
CA THR A 47 -4.74 0.03 0.02
C THR A 47 -4.01 1.27 -0.50
N MET A 48 -2.93 1.65 0.20
CA MET A 48 -1.61 2.01 -0.35
C MET A 48 -0.74 2.75 0.69
N LEU A 49 -1.34 3.38 1.71
CA LEU A 49 -0.63 4.22 2.69
C LEU A 49 -0.99 3.95 4.16
N ALA A 50 -2.25 3.64 4.44
CA ALA A 50 -2.80 3.67 5.79
C ALA A 50 -2.31 2.58 6.77
N PRO A 51 -1.95 1.34 6.35
CA PRO A 51 -1.69 0.31 7.34
C PRO A 51 -0.46 0.60 8.20
N PHE A 52 0.64 1.13 7.64
CA PHE A 52 1.91 1.33 8.37
C PHE A 52 1.74 2.25 9.58
N HIS A 53 1.22 3.46 9.36
CA HIS A 53 1.00 4.43 10.43
C HIS A 53 0.02 3.90 11.47
N LYS A 54 -1.02 3.17 11.05
CA LYS A 54 -2.02 2.62 11.98
C LYS A 54 -1.48 1.46 12.82
N ILE A 55 -0.60 0.62 12.27
CA ILE A 55 0.11 -0.42 13.05
C ILE A 55 1.05 0.23 14.06
N ILE A 56 1.81 1.24 13.63
CA ILE A 56 2.76 1.92 14.49
C ILE A 56 2.03 2.66 15.62
N ALA A 57 0.93 3.35 15.30
CA ALA A 57 0.10 4.07 16.26
C ALA A 57 -0.58 3.14 17.29
N ASN A 58 -1.02 1.95 16.87
CA ASN A 58 -1.80 1.03 17.71
C ASN A 58 -0.96 -0.01 18.47
N THR A 59 0.37 0.06 18.39
CA THR A 59 1.26 -0.86 19.10
C THR A 59 1.89 -0.17 20.30
N GLU A 60 1.74 -0.79 21.48
CA GLU A 60 2.20 -0.23 22.76
C GLU A 60 3.72 -0.12 22.85
N ASP A 61 4.44 -1.04 22.20
CA ASP A 61 5.89 -1.12 22.27
C ASP A 61 6.52 -1.60 20.96
N ASN A 62 7.82 -1.35 20.81
CA ASN A 62 8.56 -1.68 19.58
C ASN A 62 8.70 -3.19 19.32
N ARG A 63 8.73 -4.04 20.35
CA ARG A 63 8.78 -5.49 20.17
C ARG A 63 7.46 -5.98 19.57
N SER A 64 6.34 -5.51 20.10
CA SER A 64 5.01 -5.80 19.56
C SER A 64 4.84 -5.25 18.15
N ALA A 65 5.30 -4.03 17.89
CA ALA A 65 5.34 -3.43 16.54
C ALA A 65 6.12 -4.30 15.54
N HIS A 66 7.37 -4.68 15.87
CA HIS A 66 8.19 -5.54 15.02
C HIS A 66 7.57 -6.91 14.77
N LYS A 67 6.88 -7.50 15.77
CA LYS A 67 6.15 -8.76 15.61
C LYS A 67 5.03 -8.64 14.59
N GLN A 68 4.18 -7.60 14.70
CA GLN A 68 3.10 -7.36 13.75
C GLN A 68 3.63 -7.03 12.35
N ILE A 69 4.63 -6.14 12.26
CA ILE A 69 5.28 -5.79 10.99
C ILE A 69 5.84 -7.03 10.30
N ARG A 70 6.49 -7.93 11.03
CA ARG A 70 7.00 -9.18 10.46
C ARG A 70 5.88 -10.05 9.89
N ALA A 71 4.78 -10.21 10.62
CA ALA A 71 3.63 -10.97 10.15
C ALA A 71 3.05 -10.35 8.86
N LEU A 72 2.92 -9.03 8.81
CA LEU A 72 2.44 -8.31 7.63
C LEU A 72 3.37 -8.46 6.43
N CYS A 73 4.68 -8.35 6.65
CA CYS A 73 5.67 -8.54 5.59
C CYS A 73 5.64 -9.95 5.01
N GLN A 74 5.31 -10.97 5.80
CA GLN A 74 5.03 -12.31 5.27
C GLN A 74 3.77 -12.31 4.39
N ARG A 75 2.69 -11.61 4.77
CA ARG A 75 1.48 -11.49 3.95
C ARG A 75 1.72 -10.73 2.65
N VAL A 76 2.53 -9.68 2.66
CA VAL A 76 2.97 -8.96 1.45
C VAL A 76 3.68 -9.91 0.50
N LYS A 77 4.60 -10.74 1.02
CA LYS A 77 5.32 -11.72 0.19
C LYS A 77 4.37 -12.75 -0.41
N SER A 78 3.43 -13.29 0.37
CA SER A 78 2.43 -14.24 -0.13
C SER A 78 1.50 -13.63 -1.17
N TRP A 79 1.09 -12.37 -0.96
CA TRP A 79 0.30 -11.61 -1.92
C TRP A 79 1.07 -11.38 -3.23
N GLU A 80 2.35 -11.02 -3.15
CA GLU A 80 3.18 -10.81 -4.35
C GLU A 80 3.29 -12.10 -5.16
N THR A 81 3.52 -13.24 -4.50
CA THR A 81 3.53 -14.56 -5.16
C THR A 81 2.19 -14.85 -5.84
N CYS A 82 1.06 -14.57 -5.17
CA CYS A 82 -0.28 -14.72 -5.74
C CYS A 82 -0.44 -13.89 -7.02
N VAL A 83 -0.16 -12.59 -6.96
CA VAL A 83 -0.30 -11.68 -8.11
C VAL A 83 0.65 -12.03 -9.24
N ARG A 84 1.88 -12.50 -8.95
CA ARG A 84 2.83 -12.94 -9.98
C ARG A 84 2.38 -14.19 -10.73
N SER A 85 1.55 -15.02 -10.10
CA SER A 85 0.96 -16.22 -10.72
C SER A 85 -0.19 -15.90 -11.68
N CYS A 86 -0.80 -14.71 -11.57
CA CYS A 86 -1.78 -14.22 -12.53
C CYS A 86 -1.14 -13.91 -13.90
N SER A 87 -1.98 -13.87 -14.94
CA SER A 87 -1.57 -13.50 -16.29
C SER A 87 -0.88 -12.13 -16.35
N ARG A 88 0.00 -11.95 -17.33
CA ARG A 88 0.76 -10.70 -17.52
C ARG A 88 -0.14 -9.65 -18.17
N ASP A 89 -0.80 -8.84 -17.37
CA ASP A 89 -1.69 -7.78 -17.81
C ASP A 89 -1.46 -6.45 -17.05
N SER A 90 -2.28 -5.44 -17.37
CA SER A 90 -2.22 -4.12 -16.73
C SER A 90 -2.62 -4.16 -15.26
N ALA A 91 -3.63 -4.95 -14.90
CA ALA A 91 -4.07 -5.09 -13.51
C ALA A 91 -2.94 -5.62 -12.63
N ARG A 92 -2.26 -6.69 -13.06
CA ARG A 92 -1.09 -7.24 -12.38
C ARG A 92 0.03 -6.20 -12.26
N ALA A 93 0.34 -5.48 -13.32
CA ALA A 93 1.42 -4.49 -13.32
C ALA A 93 1.15 -3.30 -12.38
N ILE A 94 -0.09 -2.79 -12.38
CA ILE A 94 -0.56 -1.75 -11.46
C ILE A 94 -0.40 -2.22 -10.03
N LEU A 95 -0.92 -3.40 -9.71
CA LEU A 95 -0.87 -3.98 -8.37
C LEU A 95 0.57 -4.20 -7.88
N LEU A 96 1.44 -4.82 -8.68
CA LEU A 96 2.83 -5.02 -8.29
C LEU A 96 3.59 -3.71 -8.08
N SER A 97 3.25 -2.67 -8.85
CA SER A 97 3.83 -1.33 -8.71
C SER A 97 3.32 -0.57 -7.50
N SER A 98 2.05 -0.80 -7.12
CA SER A 98 1.41 -0.18 -5.96
C SER A 98 1.88 -0.73 -4.61
N MET A 99 2.83 -1.67 -4.61
CA MET A 99 3.33 -2.36 -3.43
C MET A 99 4.87 -2.30 -3.28
N GLU A 100 5.57 -1.48 -4.07
CA GLU A 100 7.02 -1.29 -3.92
C GLU A 100 7.39 -0.64 -2.57
N GLN A 101 6.57 0.29 -2.08
CA GLN A 101 6.72 0.89 -0.76
C GLN A 101 6.70 -0.15 0.38
N TRP A 102 5.86 -1.18 0.25
CA TRP A 102 5.84 -2.30 1.21
C TRP A 102 7.14 -3.09 1.21
N LYS A 103 7.77 -3.29 0.06
CA LYS A 103 9.07 -3.99 -0.02
C LYS A 103 10.15 -3.19 0.70
N LYS A 104 10.18 -1.88 0.48
CA LYS A 104 11.14 -0.99 1.14
C LYS A 104 10.93 -0.99 2.65
N PHE A 105 9.69 -0.81 3.10
CA PHE A 105 9.33 -0.88 4.52
C PHE A 105 9.74 -2.21 5.14
N CYS A 106 9.36 -3.33 4.53
CA CYS A 106 9.68 -4.67 5.03
C CYS A 106 11.18 -4.95 5.06
N ALA A 107 11.96 -4.39 4.15
CA ALA A 107 13.42 -4.50 4.17
C ALA A 107 14.03 -3.71 5.34
N LEU A 108 13.59 -2.47 5.55
CA LEU A 108 14.06 -1.60 6.62
C LEU A 108 13.67 -2.12 8.02
N MET A 109 12.48 -2.71 8.14
CA MET A 109 11.94 -3.22 9.40
C MET A 109 12.24 -4.69 9.66
N ARG A 110 12.99 -5.36 8.78
CA ARG A 110 13.25 -6.81 8.87
C ARG A 110 13.93 -7.21 10.18
N LYS A 111 14.90 -6.41 10.62
CA LYS A 111 15.67 -6.62 11.84
C LYS A 111 15.54 -5.37 12.71
N PRO A 112 15.22 -5.52 14.01
CA PRO A 112 15.26 -4.39 14.92
C PRO A 112 16.68 -3.83 15.00
N THR A 113 16.83 -2.59 14.55
CA THR A 113 18.01 -1.74 14.74
C THR A 113 17.63 -0.52 15.59
N ARG A 114 18.64 0.19 16.09
CA ARG A 114 18.46 1.48 16.77
C ARG A 114 17.60 2.44 15.93
N ALA A 115 18.03 2.71 14.70
CA ALA A 115 17.31 3.56 13.75
C ALA A 115 15.84 3.13 13.53
N SER A 116 15.59 1.82 13.36
CA SER A 116 14.22 1.32 13.16
C SER A 116 13.34 1.47 14.41
N ASN A 117 13.91 1.33 15.60
CA ASN A 117 13.19 1.47 16.87
C ASN A 117 12.89 2.94 17.18
N GLU A 118 13.86 3.81 16.92
CA GLU A 118 13.69 5.26 17.05
C GLU A 118 12.66 5.78 16.02
N TYR A 119 12.68 5.25 14.79
CA TYR A 119 11.64 5.52 13.80
C TYR A 119 10.25 5.12 14.29
N LEU A 120 10.08 3.90 14.81
CA LEU A 120 8.80 3.45 15.37
C LEU A 120 8.29 4.35 16.50
N ASN A 121 9.19 4.82 17.37
CA ASN A 121 8.83 5.71 18.46
C ASN A 121 8.41 7.08 17.96
N CYS A 122 9.25 7.75 17.16
CA CYS A 122 8.93 9.10 16.69
C CYS A 122 7.70 9.11 15.79
N GLU A 123 7.49 8.06 14.99
CA GLU A 123 6.29 7.92 14.16
C GLU A 123 5.05 7.68 15.04
N ARG A 124 5.14 6.87 16.09
CA ARG A 124 4.02 6.67 17.04
C ARG A 124 3.65 7.99 17.72
N ASP A 125 4.63 8.72 18.22
CA ASP A 125 4.42 10.02 18.89
C ASP A 125 3.81 11.04 17.90
N HIS A 126 4.32 11.07 16.67
CA HIS A 126 3.78 11.92 15.61
C HIS A 126 2.33 11.59 15.30
N GLN A 127 2.00 10.31 15.10
CA GLN A 127 0.62 9.88 14.83
C GLN A 127 -0.32 10.19 15.99
N GLN A 128 0.13 10.09 17.23
CA GLN A 128 -0.64 10.49 18.40
C GLN A 128 -0.96 11.99 18.38
N GLU A 129 0.03 12.85 18.09
CA GLU A 129 -0.20 14.30 17.96
C GLU A 129 -1.11 14.64 16.77
N VAL A 130 -0.86 14.05 15.59
CA VAL A 130 -1.70 14.25 14.41
C VAL A 130 -3.14 13.82 14.66
N SER A 131 -3.37 12.68 15.32
CA SER A 131 -4.73 12.18 15.56
C SER A 131 -5.57 13.09 16.48
N LYS A 132 -4.94 13.94 17.30
CA LYS A 132 -5.65 14.93 18.15
C LYS A 132 -6.18 16.12 17.35
N HIS A 133 -5.63 16.36 16.17
CA HIS A 133 -5.81 17.64 15.47
C HIS A 133 -6.20 17.52 13.99
N CYS A 134 -5.87 16.39 13.36
CA CYS A 134 -6.12 16.15 11.96
C CYS A 134 -7.17 15.05 11.83
N ASP A 135 -8.33 15.43 11.32
CA ASP A 135 -9.36 14.46 10.96
C ASP A 135 -8.81 13.52 9.87
N ALA A 136 -8.70 12.24 10.18
CA ALA A 136 -8.55 11.19 9.18
C ALA A 136 -9.88 11.04 8.42
N TYR A 137 -10.32 12.09 7.73
CA TYR A 137 -11.58 12.07 7.01
C TYR A 137 -11.43 11.13 5.79
N MET A 138 -11.94 9.92 5.96
CA MET A 138 -12.13 8.97 4.87
C MET A 138 -13.52 9.21 4.27
N PRO A 139 -13.59 9.80 3.06
CA PRO A 139 -14.86 10.09 2.43
C PRO A 139 -15.66 8.80 2.21
N THR A 140 -16.96 8.85 2.47
CA THR A 140 -17.89 7.71 2.27
C THR A 140 -18.10 7.40 0.79
N THR A 141 -17.80 8.36 -0.10
CA THR A 141 -17.84 8.22 -1.56
C THR A 141 -16.43 8.13 -2.16
N PHE A 142 -16.11 6.95 -2.71
CA PHE A 142 -14.80 6.66 -3.30
C PHE A 142 -14.75 7.03 -4.78
N THR A 143 -14.43 8.29 -5.08
CA THR A 143 -13.81 8.63 -6.39
C THR A 143 -12.33 8.91 -6.16
N ILE A 144 -11.48 8.62 -7.16
CA ILE A 144 -10.03 8.93 -7.10
C ILE A 144 -9.80 10.41 -6.76
N THR A 145 -10.57 11.31 -7.34
CA THR A 145 -10.46 12.76 -7.10
C THR A 145 -10.75 13.12 -5.64
N VAL A 146 -11.82 12.56 -5.07
CA VAL A 146 -12.20 12.82 -3.67
C VAL A 146 -11.18 12.20 -2.71
N PHE A 147 -10.69 10.99 -3.00
CA PHE A 147 -9.60 10.37 -2.24
C PHE A 147 -8.32 11.22 -2.25
N CYS A 148 -7.87 11.67 -3.43
CA CYS A 148 -6.66 12.48 -3.57
C CYS A 148 -6.76 13.80 -2.79
N LYS A 149 -7.90 14.51 -2.88
CA LYS A 149 -8.13 15.75 -2.14
C LYS A 149 -8.14 15.55 -0.62
N SER A 150 -8.80 14.49 -0.13
CA SER A 150 -8.81 14.17 1.30
C SER A 150 -7.42 13.80 1.81
N LEU A 151 -6.66 13.02 1.03
CA LEU A 151 -5.28 12.66 1.35
C LEU A 151 -4.37 13.89 1.41
N GLU A 152 -4.50 14.81 0.44
CA GLU A 152 -3.76 16.07 0.42
C GLU A 152 -4.07 16.92 1.65
N LYS A 153 -5.35 17.12 1.99
CA LYS A 153 -5.76 17.85 3.19
C LYS A 153 -5.20 17.23 4.48
N TYR A 154 -5.25 15.89 4.59
CA TYR A 154 -4.71 15.20 5.75
C TYR A 154 -3.18 15.34 5.84
N ARG A 155 -2.47 15.18 4.72
CA ARG A 155 -1.02 15.38 4.64
C ARG A 155 -0.64 16.80 5.07
N ASP A 156 -1.28 17.81 4.51
CA ASP A 156 -0.99 19.22 4.81
C ASP A 156 -1.29 19.58 6.28
N CYS A 157 -2.20 18.87 6.93
CA CYS A 157 -2.42 18.97 8.38
C CYS A 157 -1.32 18.26 9.16
N SER A 158 -1.02 17.00 8.81
CA SER A 158 0.01 16.17 9.44
C SER A 158 1.38 16.86 9.42
N ASP A 159 1.74 17.51 8.31
CA ASP A 159 3.03 18.19 8.13
C ASP A 159 3.21 19.41 9.05
N ARG A 160 2.14 19.91 9.68
CA ARG A 160 2.24 20.97 10.71
C ARG A 160 2.79 20.47 12.04
N TYR A 161 2.79 19.16 12.26
CA TYR A 161 3.29 18.52 13.47
C TYR A 161 4.69 17.97 13.21
N MET A 162 5.63 18.33 14.08
CA MET A 162 7.04 17.95 13.88
C MET A 162 7.25 16.48 14.19
N HIS A 163 7.84 15.76 13.23
CA HIS A 163 8.41 14.44 13.49
C HIS A 163 9.70 14.58 14.29
N ARG A 164 9.63 14.30 15.59
CA ARG A 164 10.79 14.36 16.49
C ARG A 164 11.63 13.08 16.41
N CYS A 165 12.14 12.80 15.22
CA CYS A 165 13.02 11.67 14.96
C CYS A 165 14.49 12.07 15.13
N SER A 166 15.35 11.12 15.52
CA SER A 166 16.80 11.28 15.35
C SER A 166 17.18 11.33 13.87
N ASP A 167 18.39 11.77 13.55
CA ASP A 167 18.89 11.78 12.16
C ASP A 167 18.85 10.37 11.53
N GLU A 168 19.21 9.34 12.29
CA GLU A 168 19.18 7.94 11.81
C GLU A 168 17.74 7.46 11.53
N ALA A 169 16.80 7.78 12.43
CA ALA A 169 15.38 7.46 12.24
C ALA A 169 14.76 8.25 11.09
N PHE A 170 15.18 9.51 10.89
CA PHE A 170 14.75 10.33 9.78
C PHE A 170 15.18 9.73 8.43
N LEU A 171 16.36 9.12 8.33
CA LEU A 171 16.77 8.40 7.12
C LEU A 171 15.84 7.21 6.82
N VAL A 172 15.38 6.48 7.85
CA VAL A 172 14.40 5.40 7.69
C VAL A 172 13.07 5.96 7.19
N LYS A 173 12.56 7.02 7.83
CA LYS A 173 11.33 7.71 7.43
C LYS A 173 11.40 8.18 5.98
N LYS A 174 12.43 8.95 5.64
CA LYS A 174 12.63 9.49 4.29
C LYS A 174 12.67 8.38 3.24
N ALA A 175 13.36 7.28 3.52
CA ALA A 175 13.42 6.15 2.60
C ALA A 175 12.06 5.46 2.38
N ILE A 176 11.17 5.49 3.37
CA ILE A 176 9.78 5.01 3.26
C ILE A 176 8.94 6.00 2.45
N ASP A 177 9.03 7.30 2.77
CA ASP A 177 8.30 8.37 2.07
C ASP A 177 8.66 8.45 0.58
N ASP A 178 9.95 8.35 0.25
CA ASP A 178 10.43 8.33 -1.14
C ASP A 178 9.87 7.12 -1.90
N ALA A 179 9.80 5.95 -1.25
CA ALA A 179 9.25 4.74 -1.86
C ALA A 179 7.74 4.84 -2.08
N ILE A 180 7.03 5.46 -1.13
CA ILE A 180 5.62 5.82 -1.27
C ILE A 180 5.40 6.71 -2.49
N GLN A 181 6.12 7.83 -2.58
CA GLN A 181 5.99 8.78 -3.68
C GLN A 181 6.29 8.11 -5.03
N HIS A 182 7.33 7.29 -5.10
CA HIS A 182 7.70 6.53 -6.29
C HIS A 182 6.58 5.56 -6.72
N SER A 183 6.02 4.79 -5.79
CA SER A 183 4.90 3.88 -6.06
C SER A 183 3.69 4.62 -6.62
N PHE A 184 3.31 5.77 -6.04
CA PHE A 184 2.20 6.57 -6.54
C PHE A 184 2.46 7.14 -7.93
N ALA A 185 3.65 7.71 -8.16
CA ALA A 185 4.01 8.22 -9.48
C ALA A 185 3.93 7.12 -10.55
N LYS A 186 4.34 5.90 -10.21
CA LYS A 186 4.29 4.74 -11.11
C LYS A 186 2.87 4.27 -11.37
N VAL A 187 2.03 4.16 -10.33
CA VAL A 187 0.59 3.84 -10.48
C VAL A 187 -0.12 4.88 -11.33
N LEU A 188 0.13 6.17 -11.13
CA LEU A 188 -0.46 7.24 -11.93
C LEU A 188 -0.07 7.12 -13.41
N LYS A 189 1.19 6.80 -13.71
CA LYS A 189 1.65 6.58 -15.08
C LYS A 189 0.97 5.37 -15.75
N PHE A 190 0.70 4.30 -15.01
CA PHE A 190 -0.08 3.16 -15.52
C PHE A 190 -1.57 3.50 -15.71
N ALA A 191 -2.19 4.16 -14.72
CA ALA A 191 -3.61 4.53 -14.76
C ALA A 191 -3.94 5.54 -15.87
N THR A 192 -2.98 6.39 -16.23
CA THR A 192 -3.12 7.38 -17.31
C THR A 192 -2.72 6.83 -18.69
N ASN A 193 -2.49 5.52 -18.83
CA ASN A 193 -2.00 4.87 -20.06
C ASN A 193 -0.71 5.50 -20.64
N ARG A 194 0.06 6.23 -19.83
CA ARG A 194 1.30 6.90 -20.25
C ARG A 194 2.52 5.96 -20.26
N ILE A 195 2.37 4.73 -19.75
CA ILE A 195 3.33 3.64 -19.94
C ILE A 195 2.61 2.52 -20.70
N ARG A 196 3.08 2.21 -21.91
CA ARG A 196 2.73 0.95 -22.59
C ARG A 196 3.43 -0.19 -21.84
N LEU A 197 2.66 -1.16 -21.39
CA LEU A 197 3.22 -2.41 -20.85
C LEU A 197 4.06 -3.08 -21.95
N PRO A 198 5.18 -3.72 -21.60
CA PRO A 198 5.90 -4.54 -22.57
C PRO A 198 4.93 -5.55 -23.17
N GLN A 199 4.71 -5.48 -24.48
CA GLN A 199 3.94 -6.48 -25.18
C GLN A 199 4.85 -7.69 -25.40
N ARG A 200 4.55 -8.75 -24.63
CA ARG A 200 5.08 -10.12 -24.70
C ARG A 200 6.53 -10.29 -24.22
#